data_AF-A0A6I3AW26-F1
#
_entry.id   AF-A0A6I3AW26-F1
#
_cell.length_a   1.000
_cell.length_b   1.000
_cell.length_c   1.000
_cell.angle_alpha   90.00
_cell.angle_beta   90.00
_cell.angle_gamma   90.00
#
_symmetry.space_group_name_H-M   'P 1'
#
loop_
_entity.id
_entity.type
_entity.pdbx_description
1 polymer ?
#
loop_
_entity_poly.entity_id
_entity_poly.type
_entity_poly.pdbx_seq_one_letter_code
_entity_poly.pdbx_strand_id
1 'polypeptide(L)'
;MGKWLVERRLTGVSGRLRALREELRVIDEQLLYLADEADDSRIRSLVSETPLAGHEFREANRHAEAMGSRRQEVLDNIARLEHRQDELLDQLSG
;
A
#
# COMPACT_ATOMS: atom_id res chain seq x y z
N MET A 1 -33.94 8.42 13.45
CA MET A 1 -32.50 8.68 13.65
C MET A 1 -31.61 8.11 12.52
N GLY A 2 -32.15 7.75 11.35
CA GLY A 2 -31.48 6.78 10.46
C GLY A 2 -30.60 7.38 9.37
N LYS A 3 -31.19 8.11 8.43
CA LYS A 3 -30.59 8.36 7.11
C LYS A 3 -29.39 9.32 7.10
N TRP A 4 -29.53 10.50 7.69
CA TRP A 4 -28.46 11.52 7.70
C TRP A 4 -27.17 11.03 8.37
N LEU A 5 -27.29 10.24 9.45
CA LEU A 5 -26.11 9.70 10.14
C LEU A 5 -25.38 8.65 9.27
N VAL A 6 -26.13 7.83 8.53
CA VAL A 6 -25.59 6.85 7.58
C VAL A 6 -24.92 7.56 6.40
N GLU A 7 -25.53 8.58 5.82
CA GLU A 7 -24.94 9.41 4.76
C GLU A 7 -23.65 10.11 5.22
N ARG A 8 -23.63 10.65 6.45
CA ARG A 8 -22.44 11.26 7.05
C ARG A 8 -21.32 10.24 7.22
N ARG A 9 -21.63 9.02 7.67
CA ARG A 9 -20.65 7.93 7.77
C ARG A 9 -20.14 7.51 6.40
N LEU A 10 -21.02 7.38 5.41
CA LEU A 10 -20.67 7.04 4.04
C LEU A 10 -19.70 8.06 3.44
N THR A 11 -19.96 9.35 3.63
CA THR A 11 -19.05 10.43 3.21
C THR A 11 -17.67 10.28 3.86
N GLY A 12 -17.64 9.96 5.15
CA GLY A 12 -16.39 9.71 5.88
C GLY A 12 -15.62 8.47 5.39
N VAL A 13 -16.32 7.39 5.04
CA VAL A 13 -15.71 6.17 4.47
C VAL A 13 -15.17 6.45 3.08
N SER A 14 -15.95 7.10 2.21
CA SER A 14 -15.51 7.49 0.86
C SER A 14 -14.27 8.40 0.88
N GLY A 15 -14.21 9.34 1.83
CA GLY A 15 -13.04 10.20 2.01
C GLY A 15 -11.78 9.42 2.39
N ARG A 16 -11.90 8.44 3.31
CA ARG A 16 -10.79 7.56 3.70
C ARG A 16 -10.36 6.63 2.57
N LEU A 17 -11.30 6.05 1.83
CA LEU A 17 -11.02 5.23 0.66
C LEU A 17 -10.22 6.01 -0.39
N ARG A 18 -10.61 7.26 -0.66
CA ARG A 18 -9.85 8.11 -1.59
C ARG A 18 -8.41 8.34 -1.11
N ALA A 19 -8.22 8.63 0.18
CA ALA A 19 -6.89 8.83 0.73
C ALA A 19 -6.02 7.57 0.65
N LEU A 20 -6.56 6.40 1.02
CA LEU A 20 -5.82 5.14 0.97
C LEU A 20 -5.51 4.69 -0.47
N ARG A 21 -6.40 4.94 -1.43
CA ARG A 21 -6.13 4.65 -2.85
C ARG A 21 -5.01 5.53 -3.41
N GLU A 22 -4.94 6.79 -2.98
CA GLU A 22 -3.82 7.66 -3.34
C GLU A 22 -2.51 7.22 -2.66
N GLU A 23 -2.57 6.84 -1.39
CA GLU A 23 -1.42 6.26 -0.70
C GLU A 23 -0.92 4.99 -1.39
N LEU A 24 -1.83 4.09 -1.78
CA LEU A 24 -1.50 2.88 -2.52
C LEU A 24 -0.80 3.19 -3.85
N ARG A 25 -1.27 4.20 -4.59
CA ARG A 25 -0.63 4.65 -5.84
C ARG A 25 0.81 5.07 -5.61
N VAL A 26 1.07 5.84 -4.56
CA VAL A 26 2.42 6.27 -4.19
C VAL A 26 3.29 5.08 -3.79
N ILE A 27 2.75 4.14 -3.01
CA ILE A 27 3.48 2.91 -2.62
C ILE A 27 3.82 2.06 -3.84
N ASP A 28 2.88 1.91 -4.78
CA ASP A 28 3.11 1.17 -6.02
C ASP A 28 4.23 1.81 -6.86
N GLU A 29 4.27 3.14 -6.95
CA GLU A 29 5.36 3.87 -7.61
C GLU A 29 6.71 3.67 -6.91
N GLN A 30 6.73 3.71 -5.58
CA GLN A 30 7.95 3.48 -4.79
C GLN A 30 8.46 2.04 -4.94
N LEU A 31 7.57 1.05 -5.00
CA LEU A 31 7.93 -0.35 -5.20
C LEU A 31 8.58 -0.60 -6.56
N LEU A 32 8.08 0.05 -7.62
CA LEU A 32 8.71 -0.03 -8.94
C LEU A 32 10.15 0.51 -8.90
N TYR A 33 10.38 1.63 -8.23
CA TYR A 33 11.73 2.18 -8.07
C TYR A 33 12.65 1.28 -7.23
N LEU A 34 12.14 0.72 -6.12
CA LEU A 34 12.93 -0.17 -5.27
C LEU A 34 13.29 -1.48 -5.95
N ALA A 35 12.43 -2.00 -6.84
CA ALA A 35 12.73 -3.20 -7.63
C ALA A 35 13.91 -2.96 -8.58
N ASP A 36 13.93 -1.80 -9.25
CA ASP A 36 15.02 -1.39 -10.15
C ASP A 36 16.35 -1.26 -9.37
N GLU A 37 16.35 -0.57 -8.23
CA GLU A 37 17.53 -0.41 -7.37
C GLU A 37 18.05 -1.73 -6.80
N ALA A 38 17.16 -2.65 -6.44
CA ALA A 38 17.53 -3.97 -5.93
C ALA A 38 18.22 -4.82 -7.02
N ASP A 39 17.74 -4.74 -8.27
CA ASP A 39 18.37 -5.41 -9.41
C ASP A 39 19.74 -4.82 -9.74
N ASP A 40 19.87 -3.50 -9.68
CA ASP A 40 21.14 -2.79 -9.87
C ASP A 40 22.18 -3.17 -8.81
N SER A 41 21.74 -3.21 -7.54
CA SER A 41 22.56 -3.65 -6.40
C SER A 41 22.96 -5.11 -6.51
N ARG A 42 22.06 -5.97 -7.02
CA ARG A 42 22.34 -7.39 -7.29
C ARG A 42 23.45 -7.55 -8.32
N ILE A 43 23.40 -6.80 -9.43
CA ILE A 43 24.43 -6.82 -10.46
C ILE A 43 25.77 -6.36 -9.88
N ARG A 44 25.80 -5.25 -9.12
CA ARG A 44 27.03 -4.75 -8.48
C ARG A 44 27.63 -5.74 -7.49
N SER A 45 26.78 -6.42 -6.69
CA SER A 45 27.23 -7.46 -5.75
C SER A 45 27.88 -8.64 -6.46
N LEU A 46 27.35 -9.07 -7.61
CA LEU A 46 27.90 -10.17 -8.38
C LEU A 46 29.20 -9.80 -9.11
N VAL A 47 29.29 -8.57 -9.61
CA VAL A 47 30.46 -8.10 -10.37
C VAL A 47 31.64 -7.76 -9.46
N SER A 48 31.37 -7.16 -8.30
CA SER A 48 32.43 -6.61 -7.45
C SER A 48 32.92 -7.60 -6.39
N GLU A 49 32.11 -8.61 -6.05
CA GLU A 49 32.37 -9.60 -4.99
C GLU A 49 32.84 -9.00 -3.65
N THR A 50 32.50 -7.74 -3.38
CA THR A 50 32.92 -7.05 -2.16
C THR A 50 31.89 -7.21 -1.04
N PRO A 51 32.34 -7.26 0.23
CA PRO A 51 31.42 -7.26 1.38
C PRO A 51 30.46 -6.06 1.42
N LEU A 52 30.91 -4.91 0.91
CA LEU A 52 30.10 -3.68 0.84
C LEU A 52 28.93 -3.83 -0.15
N ALA A 53 29.20 -4.31 -1.37
CA ALA A 53 28.15 -4.51 -2.37
C ALA A 53 27.12 -5.56 -1.93
N GLY A 54 27.56 -6.60 -1.21
CA GLY A 54 26.66 -7.57 -0.59
C GLY A 54 25.80 -6.99 0.54
N HIS A 55 26.30 -5.99 1.27
CA HIS A 55 25.52 -5.27 2.29
C HIS A 55 24.43 -4.39 1.65
N GLU A 56 24.79 -3.60 0.64
CA GLU A 56 23.87 -2.73 -0.11
C GLU A 56 22.71 -3.53 -0.72
N PHE A 57 23.00 -4.68 -1.36
CA PHE A 57 21.96 -5.58 -1.87
C PHE A 57 20.99 -6.06 -0.78
N ARG A 58 21.50 -6.41 0.42
CA ARG A 58 20.62 -6.86 1.52
C ARG A 58 19.74 -5.73 2.06
N GLU A 59 20.26 -4.50 2.13
CA GLU A 59 19.45 -3.34 2.52
C GLU A 59 18.36 -3.06 1.48
N ALA A 60 18.70 -3.03 0.19
CA ALA A 60 17.73 -2.81 -0.88
C ALA A 60 16.58 -3.83 -0.83
N ASN A 61 16.90 -5.11 -0.62
CA ASN A 61 15.87 -6.15 -0.45
C ASN A 61 15.00 -5.93 0.79
N ARG A 62 15.58 -5.60 1.95
CA ARG A 62 14.80 -5.30 3.16
C ARG A 62 13.84 -4.14 2.95
N HIS A 63 14.29 -3.10 2.24
CA HIS A 63 13.43 -1.96 1.91
C HIS A 63 12.27 -2.36 1.00
N ALA A 64 12.52 -3.17 -0.03
CA ALA A 64 11.48 -3.69 -0.90
C ALA A 64 10.46 -4.57 -0.15
N GLU A 65 10.92 -5.46 0.74
CA GLU A 65 10.06 -6.32 1.57
C GLU A 65 9.18 -5.51 2.54
N ALA A 66 9.77 -4.51 3.21
CA ALA A 66 9.03 -3.63 4.11
C ALA A 66 7.95 -2.84 3.35
N MET A 67 8.28 -2.34 2.16
CA MET A 67 7.33 -1.60 1.32
C MET A 67 6.22 -2.51 0.78
N GLY A 68 6.54 -3.75 0.43
CA GLY A 68 5.56 -4.77 0.05
C GLY A 68 4.58 -5.10 1.18
N SER A 69 5.09 -5.20 2.41
CA SER A 69 4.27 -5.40 3.61
C SER A 69 3.32 -4.22 3.83
N ARG A 70 3.82 -2.98 3.73
CA ARG A 70 3.01 -1.76 3.83
C ARG A 70 1.92 -1.69 2.76
N ARG A 71 2.24 -2.07 1.52
CA ARG A 71 1.27 -2.16 0.43
C ARG A 71 0.12 -3.09 0.78
N GLN A 72 0.42 -4.26 1.32
CA GLN A 72 -0.59 -5.24 1.72
C GLN A 72 -1.49 -4.69 2.84
N GLU A 73 -0.93 -4.03 3.84
CA GLU A 73 -1.71 -3.39 4.90
C GLU A 73 -2.70 -2.35 4.34
N VAL A 74 -2.28 -1.55 3.36
CA VAL A 74 -3.15 -0.54 2.71
C VAL A 74 -4.27 -1.21 1.93
N LEU A 75 -3.98 -2.27 1.18
CA LEU A 75 -4.99 -3.07 0.47
C LEU A 75 -6.03 -3.67 1.43
N ASP A 76 -5.58 -4.25 2.55
CA ASP A 76 -6.47 -4.82 3.55
C ASP A 76 -7.36 -3.75 4.19
N ASN A 77 -6.82 -2.55 4.42
CA ASN A 77 -7.59 -1.40 4.91
C ASN A 77 -8.65 -0.94 3.89
N ILE A 78 -8.31 -0.89 2.60
CA ILE A 78 -9.24 -0.56 1.53
C ILE A 78 -10.39 -1.57 1.50
N ALA A 79 -10.08 -2.86 1.46
CA ALA A 79 -11.09 -3.92 1.42
C ALA A 79 -12.05 -3.87 2.62
N ARG A 80 -11.54 -3.60 3.83
CA ARG A 80 -12.37 -3.41 5.02
C ARG A 80 -13.32 -2.21 4.90
N LEU A 81 -12.84 -1.09 4.35
CA LEU A 81 -13.66 0.11 4.16
C LEU A 81 -14.67 -0.04 3.04
N GLU A 82 -14.36 -0.77 1.97
CA GLU A 82 -15.29 -1.12 0.90
C GLU A 82 -16.43 -1.98 1.45
N HIS A 83 -16.12 -3.03 2.20
CA HIS A 83 -17.15 -3.83 2.88
C HIS A 83 -18.03 -2.98 3.80
N ARG A 84 -17.42 -2.06 4.56
CA ARG A 84 -18.17 -1.14 5.43
C ARG A 84 -19.03 -0.15 4.63
N GLN A 85 -18.58 0.27 3.45
CA GLN A 85 -19.36 1.12 2.55
C GLN A 85 -20.60 0.36 2.06
N ASP A 86 -20.45 -0.89 1.64
CA ASP A 86 -21.55 -1.74 1.19
C ASP A 86 -22.61 -1.91 2.30
N GLU A 87 -22.19 -2.24 3.53
CA GLU A 87 -23.12 -2.33 4.68
C GLU A 87 -23.91 -1.03 4.93
N LEU A 88 -23.29 0.13 4.72
CA LEU A 88 -23.95 1.43 4.89
C LEU A 88 -24.89 1.75 3.73
N LEU A 89 -24.57 1.31 2.51
CA LEU A 89 -25.42 1.46 1.33
C LEU A 89 -26.65 0.56 1.41
N ASP A 90 -26.49 -0.67 1.90
CA ASP A 90 -27.60 -1.59 2.19
C ASP A 90 -28.57 -0.99 3.22
N GLN A 91 -28.04 -0.34 4.28
CA GLN A 91 -28.85 0.37 5.27
C GLN A 91 -29.60 1.60 4.72
N LEU A 92 -29.19 2.16 3.58
CA LEU A 92 -29.89 3.28 2.92
C LEU A 92 -30.93 2.81 1.91
N SER A 93 -30.77 1.60 1.37
CA SER A 93 -31.58 1.04 0.29
C SER A 93 -32.62 0.02 0.77
N GLY A 94 -32.41 -0.61 1.92
CA GLY A 94 -33.40 -1.42 2.66
C GLY A 94 -34.28 -0.59 3.57
#